data_AF-A0A6J7DU70-F1
#
_entry.id   AF-A0A6J7DU70-F1
#
_cell.length_a   1.000
_cell.length_b   1.000
_cell.length_c   1.000
_cell.angle_alpha   90.00
_cell.angle_beta   90.00
_cell.angle_gamma   90.00
#
_symmetry.space_group_name_H-M   'P 1'
#
loop_
_entity.id
_entity.type
_entity.pdbx_description
1 polymer ?
#
loop_
_entity_poly.entity_id
_entity_poly.type
_entity_poly.pdbx_seq_one_letter_code
_entity_poly.pdbx_strand_id
1 'polypeptide(L)' 'MEQRLRFEDEQLAKDLGDEEAFGCDEDYIRALEYGLPPTGGLGVGMDRVVMLLSGVHSIKEVILFPTLRPEVF' A
#
# COMPACT_ATOMS: atom_id res chain seq x y z
N MET A 1 2.82 23.01 1.15
CA MET A 1 3.31 21.92 2.02
C MET A 1 4.06 20.91 1.18
N GLU A 2 5.13 20.31 1.70
CA GLU A 2 5.94 19.32 0.95
C GLU A 2 5.11 18.12 0.45
N GLN A 3 4.17 17.63 1.27
CA GLN A 3 3.31 16.50 0.88
C GLN A 3 2.48 16.77 -0.38
N ARG A 4 2.04 18.02 -0.61
CA ARG A 4 1.28 18.39 -1.82
C ARG A 4 2.12 18.24 -3.07
N LEU A 5 3.37 18.69 -3.04
CA LEU A 5 4.30 18.56 -4.18
C LEU A 5 4.51 17.08 -4.53
N ARG A 6 4.64 16.21 -3.52
CA ARG A 6 4.77 14.75 -3.74
C ARG A 6 3.53 14.15 -4.43
N PHE A 7 2.33 14.58 -4.03
CA PHE A 7 1.10 14.15 -4.70
C PHE A 7 0.95 14.71 -6.12
N GLU A 8 1.43 15.92 -6.39
CA GLU A 8 1.46 16.47 -7.75
C GLU A 8 2.40 15.66 -8.66
N ASP A 9 3.56 15.22 -8.14
CA ASP A 9 4.48 14.34 -8.86
C ASP A 9 3.87 12.95 -9.13
N GLU A 10 3.18 12.34 -8.15
CA GLU A 10 2.48 11.07 -8.35
C GLU A 10 1.31 11.21 -9.34
N GLN A 11 0.58 12.33 -9.30
CA GLN A 11 -0.48 12.61 -10.27
C GLN A 11 0.09 12.73 -11.69
N LEU A 12 1.25 13.38 -11.86
CA LEU A 12 1.93 13.44 -13.15
C LEU A 12 2.37 12.04 -13.62
N ALA A 13 2.93 11.22 -12.72
CA ALA A 13 3.30 9.84 -13.05
C ALA A 13 2.09 9.02 -13.52
N LYS A 14 0.95 9.19 -12.84
CA LYS A 14 -0.32 8.58 -13.22
C LYS A 14 -0.79 9.02 -14.60
N ASP A 15 -0.73 10.33 -14.90
CA ASP A 15 -1.11 10.88 -16.19
C ASP A 15 -0.20 10.38 -17.33
N LEU A 16 1.05 10.02 -17.01
CA LEU A 16 2.01 9.39 -17.92
C LEU A 16 1.81 7.87 -18.07
N GLY A 17 0.83 7.29 -17.39
CA GLY A 17 0.43 5.89 -17.54
C GLY A 17 0.95 4.94 -16.45
N ASP A 18 1.44 5.46 -15.32
CA ASP A 18 1.73 4.63 -14.15
C ASP A 18 0.42 4.23 -13.44
N GLU A 19 0.01 2.97 -13.59
CA GLU A 19 -1.21 2.43 -12.97
C GLU A 19 -1.10 2.28 -11.44
N GLU A 20 0.11 2.24 -10.88
CA GLU A 20 0.35 2.13 -9.45
C GLU A 20 0.42 3.50 -8.75
N ALA A 21 0.62 4.59 -9.51
CA ALA A 21 0.71 5.93 -8.98
C ALA A 21 -0.62 6.41 -8.37
N PHE A 22 -0.51 7.03 -7.19
CA PHE A 22 -1.65 7.54 -6.46
C PHE A 22 -2.00 8.98 -6.88
N GLY A 23 -3.25 9.38 -6.70
CA GLY A 23 -3.70 10.74 -7.02
C GLY A 23 -3.55 11.70 -5.83
N CYS A 24 -3.81 12.98 -6.05
CA CYS A 24 -3.83 13.94 -4.95
C CYS A 24 -5.06 13.73 -4.04
N ASP A 25 -4.82 13.48 -2.75
CA ASP A 25 -5.86 13.44 -1.70
C ASP A 25 -5.90 14.79 -0.96
N GLU A 26 -6.85 15.63 -1.36
CA GLU A 26 -7.03 16.98 -0.80
C GLU A 26 -7.48 16.96 0.67
N ASP A 27 -8.24 15.95 1.08
CA ASP A 27 -8.69 15.83 2.47
C ASP A 27 -7.53 15.45 3.40
N TYR A 28 -6.63 14.58 2.95
CA TYR A 28 -5.39 14.26 3.67
C TYR A 28 -4.47 15.47 3.80
N ILE A 29 -4.27 16.24 2.72
CA ILE A 29 -3.48 17.47 2.77
C ILE A 29 -4.09 18.45 3.77
N ARG A 30 -5.40 18.69 3.68
CA ARG A 30 -6.10 19.57 4.61
C ARG A 30 -5.93 19.12 6.06
N ALA A 31 -6.01 17.82 6.33
CA ALA A 31 -5.78 17.28 7.67
C ALA A 31 -4.36 17.57 8.19
N LEU A 32 -3.34 17.46 7.34
CA LEU A 32 -1.97 17.81 7.67
C LEU A 32 -1.78 19.31 7.96
N GLU A 33 -2.53 20.18 7.28
CA GLU A 33 -2.48 21.64 7.48
C GLU A 33 -3.01 22.07 8.85
N TYR A 34 -3.92 21.29 9.46
CA TYR A 34 -4.33 21.49 10.85
C TYR A 34 -3.25 21.11 11.87
N GLY A 35 -2.17 20.45 11.43
CA GLY A 35 -1.01 20.11 12.23
C GLY A 35 -0.97 18.65 12.63
N LEU A 36 -0.20 17.86 11.88
CA LEU A 36 0.23 16.53 12.31
C LEU A 36 1.47 16.66 13.23
N PRO A 37 1.42 16.21 14.50
CA PRO A 37 2.62 16.14 15.33
C PRO A 37 3.70 15.25 14.71
N PRO A 38 4.98 15.42 15.06
CA PRO A 38 6.04 14.49 14.64
C PRO A 38 5.65 13.05 14.96
N THR A 39 5.47 12.24 13.91
CA THR A 39 4.89 10.89 13.99
C THR A 39 5.77 9.90 13.23
N GLY A 40 5.88 8.67 13.73
CA GLY A 40 6.46 7.53 13.01
C GLY A 40 5.38 6.51 12.64
N GLY A 41 5.47 5.95 11.43
CA GLY A 41 4.58 4.88 10.95
C GLY A 41 5.29 3.53 10.88
N LEU A 42 4.54 2.44 11.04
CA LEU A 42 5.05 1.06 10.90
C LEU A 42 4.04 0.22 10.12
N GLY A 43 4.49 -0.44 9.05
CA GLY A 43 3.75 -1.45 8.32
C GLY A 43 4.47 -2.79 8.37
N VAL A 44 3.74 -3.86 8.73
CA VAL A 44 4.29 -5.23 8.81
C VAL A 44 3.37 -6.17 8.05
N GLY A 45 3.92 -6.90 7.08
CA GLY A 45 3.18 -7.92 6.34
C GLY A 45 3.06 -9.21 7.16
N MET A 46 1.91 -9.42 7.79
CA MET A 46 1.70 -10.55 8.70
C MET A 46 1.84 -11.92 8.02
N ASP A 47 1.34 -12.08 6.79
CA ASP A 47 1.50 -13.34 6.06
C ASP A 47 2.98 -13.68 5.85
N ARG A 48 3.80 -12.67 5.51
CA ARG A 48 5.25 -12.86 5.35
C ARG A 48 5.97 -13.17 6.66
N VAL A 49 5.54 -12.55 7.77
CA VAL A 49 6.04 -12.89 9.11
C VAL A 49 5.74 -14.35 9.42
N VAL A 50 4.50 -14.79 9.20
CA VAL A 50 4.12 -16.19 9.43
C VAL A 50 4.87 -17.13 8.49
N MET A 51 5.05 -16.77 7.21
CA MET A 51 5.85 -17.55 6.26
C MET A 51 7.28 -17.76 6.74
N LEU A 52 7.92 -16.69 7.22
CA LEU A 52 9.27 -16.73 7.78
C LEU A 52 9.34 -17.62 9.03
N LEU A 53 8.39 -17.47 9.95
CA LEU A 53 8.34 -18.25 11.20
C LEU A 53 8.02 -19.73 10.99
N SER A 54 7.24 -20.04 9.95
CA SER A 54 6.86 -21.42 9.59
C SER A 54 7.79 -22.08 8.58
N GLY A 55 8.74 -21.33 8.01
CA GLY A 55 9.71 -21.85 7.04
C GLY A 55 9.11 -22.22 5.68
N VAL A 56 7.98 -21.62 5.31
CA VAL A 56 7.28 -21.90 4.04
C VAL A 56 7.56 -20.82 3.00
N HIS A 57 7.59 -21.21 1.72
CA HIS A 57 7.91 -20.32 0.61
C HIS A 57 6.68 -19.80 -0.14
N SER A 58 5.51 -20.41 0.06
CA SER A 58 4.26 -19.99 -0.57
C SER A 58 3.32 -19.31 0.42
N ILE A 59 2.84 -18.11 0.09
CA ILE A 59 1.85 -17.39 0.91
C ILE A 59 0.52 -18.17 1.05
N LYS A 60 0.24 -19.08 0.10
CA LYS A 60 -0.97 -19.92 0.13
C LYS A 60 -0.95 -20.94 1.28
N GLU A 61 0.23 -21.22 1.85
CA GLU A 61 0.36 -22.14 2.98
C GLU A 61 0.00 -21.49 4.33
N VAL A 62 -0.07 -20.15 4.38
CA VAL A 62 -0.38 -19.40 5.61
C VAL A 62 -1.76 -18.72 5.56
N ILE A 63 -2.47 -18.79 4.42
CA ILE A 63 -3.83 -18.29 4.26
C ILE A 63 -4.79 -19.48 4.24
N LEU A 64 -5.79 -19.51 5.13
CA LEU A 64 -6.72 -20.66 5.24
C LEU A 64 -7.48 -20.94 3.94
N PHE A 65 -7.91 -19.88 3.25
CA PHE A 65 -8.66 -19.96 1.99
C PHE A 65 -8.05 -18.99 0.97
N PRO A 66 -6.92 -19.36 0.34
CA PRO A 66 -6.24 -18.46 -0.59
C PRO A 66 -7.06 -18.30 -1.87
N THR A 67 -6.94 -17.15 -2.54
CA THR A 67 -7.53 -16.97 -3.88
C THR A 67 -6.90 -17.97 -4.85
N LEU A 68 -7.74 -18.83 -5.43
CA LEU A 68 -7.36 -19.81 -6.44
C LEU A 68 -7.98 -19.43 -7.79
N ARG A 69 -7.36 -19.89 -8.88
CA ARG A 69 -7.99 -19.82 -10.20
C ARG A 69 -9.18 -20.78 -10.20
N PRO A 70 -10.38 -20.38 -10.67
CA PRO A 70 -11.51 -21.28 -10.80
C PRO A 70 -11.16 -22.50 -11.65
N GLU A 71 -11.68 -23.67 -11.29
CA GLU A 71 -11.59 -24.86 -12.13
C GLU A 71 -12.47 -24.68 -13.38
N VAL A 72 -11.93 -24.99 -14.55
CA VAL A 72 -12.67 -25.05 -15.81
C VAL A 72 -12.81 -26.52 -16.17
N PHE A 73 -14.03 -27.04 -16.10
CA PHE A 73 -14.38 -28.39 -16.55
C PHE A 73 -14.69 -28.42 -18.04
#